data_AF-F9NUP1-F1
#
_entry.id   AF-F9NUP1-F1
#
_cell.length_a   1.000
_cell.length_b   1.000
_cell.length_c   1.000
_cell.angle_alpha   90.00
_cell.angle_beta   90.00
_cell.angle_gamma   90.00
#
_symmetry.space_group_name_H-M   'P 1'
#
loop_
_entity.id
_entity.type
_entity.pdbx_description
1 polymer ?
#
loop_
_entity_poly.entity_id
_entity_poly.type
_entity_poly.pdbx_seq_one_letter_code
_entity_poly.pdbx_strand_id
1 'polypeptide(L)'
;MMWHVRLSLRAVSEDMMLDALEALDHLSPVASLSQDGRTGSIAVFVEADSLLHAAETAHTAVVEACGDVTVAGLEARPEGEFFADLDRPLFPPVVGYAEIAKAAGVSRQRIRQLAATAGFPAPVIKTAAGPLFPKAAAEQWARTRQPKAGRPKQASTS
;
A
#
# COMPACT_ATOMS: atom_id res chain seq x y z
N MET A 1 -8.27 -17.80 -20.51
CA MET A 1 -8.54 -17.14 -19.22
C MET A 1 -8.01 -15.72 -19.29
N MET A 2 -8.65 -14.74 -18.63
CA MET A 2 -8.18 -13.35 -18.67
C MET A 2 -7.14 -13.07 -17.60
N TRP A 3 -6.05 -12.41 -17.97
CA TRP A 3 -4.93 -12.04 -17.12
C TRP A 3 -4.70 -10.53 -17.15
N HIS A 4 -4.45 -9.93 -15.99
CA HIS A 4 -3.90 -8.59 -15.90
C HIS A 4 -2.37 -8.71 -15.79
N VAL A 5 -1.65 -8.13 -16.74
CA VAL A 5 -0.18 -8.15 -16.76
C VAL A 5 0.37 -6.73 -16.75
N ARG A 6 1.28 -6.43 -15.82
CA ARG A 6 1.97 -5.14 -15.72
C ARG A 6 3.46 -5.31 -15.97
N LEU A 7 4.01 -4.49 -16.84
CA LEU A 7 5.45 -4.34 -17.06
C LEU A 7 5.93 -3.04 -16.43
N SER A 8 7.02 -3.12 -15.66
CA SER A 8 7.75 -1.95 -15.19
C SER A 8 8.88 -1.64 -16.15
N LEU A 9 8.95 -0.40 -16.62
CA LEU A 9 9.79 0.04 -17.73
C LEU A 9 10.78 1.13 -17.27
N ARG A 10 11.94 1.17 -17.92
CA ARG A 10 12.94 2.24 -17.82
C ARG A 10 13.28 2.75 -19.23
N ALA A 11 13.94 3.91 -19.27
CA ALA A 11 14.26 4.61 -20.50
C ALA A 11 13.00 4.99 -21.30
N VAL A 12 11.93 5.31 -20.58
CA VAL A 12 10.66 5.74 -21.17
C VAL A 12 10.64 7.26 -21.39
N SER A 13 9.73 7.73 -22.25
CA SER A 13 9.32 9.13 -22.41
C SER A 13 7.79 9.23 -22.41
N GLU A 14 7.24 10.42 -22.21
CA GLU A 14 5.78 10.62 -22.23
C GLU A 14 5.18 10.29 -23.60
N ASP A 15 5.73 10.83 -24.69
CA ASP A 15 5.26 10.58 -26.05
C ASP A 15 5.24 9.08 -26.38
N MET A 16 6.31 8.36 -26.02
CA MET A 16 6.40 6.93 -26.26
C MET A 16 5.35 6.13 -25.45
N MET A 17 5.02 6.57 -24.23
CA MET A 17 3.97 5.93 -23.44
C MET A 17 2.57 6.21 -24.03
N LEU A 18 2.34 7.41 -24.57
CA LEU A 18 1.10 7.76 -25.25
C LEU A 18 0.91 6.97 -26.54
N ASP A 19 1.95 6.87 -27.37
CA ASP A 19 1.94 6.06 -28.59
C ASP A 19 1.70 4.59 -28.27
N ALA A 20 2.32 4.07 -27.21
CA ALA A 20 2.11 2.70 -26.77
C ALA A 20 0.68 2.44 -26.27
N LEU A 21 0.04 3.40 -25.61
CA LEU A 21 -1.38 3.27 -25.22
C LEU A 21 -2.28 3.15 -26.45
N GLU A 22 -2.02 3.93 -27.50
CA GLU A 22 -2.81 3.83 -28.74
C GLU A 22 -2.59 2.49 -29.45
N ALA A 23 -1.34 2.05 -29.58
CA ALA A 23 -1.01 0.77 -30.20
C ALA A 23 -1.60 -0.44 -29.45
N LEU A 24 -1.71 -0.34 -28.13
CA LEU A 24 -2.17 -1.41 -27.25
C LEU A 24 -3.67 -1.33 -26.91
N ASP A 25 -4.45 -0.43 -27.50
CA ASP A 25 -5.86 -0.17 -27.15
C ASP A 25 -6.72 -1.45 -27.08
N HIS A 26 -6.46 -2.38 -28.02
CA HIS A 26 -7.11 -3.71 -28.08
C HIS A 26 -6.88 -4.60 -26.84
N LEU A 27 -5.89 -4.28 -26.00
CA LEU A 27 -5.59 -4.96 -24.74
C LEU A 27 -5.99 -4.13 -23.51
N SER A 28 -6.80 -3.08 -23.67
CA SER A 28 -7.26 -2.19 -22.60
C SER A 28 -6.11 -1.65 -21.72
N PRO A 29 -5.18 -0.88 -22.32
CA PRO A 29 -3.93 -0.56 -21.68
C PRO A 29 -4.09 0.57 -20.66
N VAL A 30 -3.26 0.52 -19.62
CA VAL A 30 -3.09 1.62 -18.65
C VAL A 30 -1.61 1.89 -18.46
N ALA A 31 -1.24 3.16 -18.52
CA ALA A 31 0.14 3.61 -18.33
C ALA A 31 0.27 4.48 -17.09
N SER A 32 1.45 4.44 -16.48
CA SER A 32 1.88 5.41 -15.49
C SER A 32 3.32 5.83 -15.76
N LEU A 33 3.63 7.10 -15.53
CA LEU A 33 4.97 7.66 -15.68
C LEU A 33 5.42 8.27 -14.34
N SER A 34 6.68 8.08 -13.98
CA SER A 34 7.29 8.77 -12.83
C SER A 34 7.44 10.25 -13.09
N GLN A 35 7.56 11.06 -12.03
CA GLN A 35 7.74 12.51 -12.16
C GLN A 35 8.98 12.94 -12.94
N ASP A 36 10.02 12.11 -12.96
CA ASP A 36 11.24 12.37 -13.73
C ASP A 36 11.12 11.99 -15.20
N GLY A 37 9.98 11.41 -15.61
CA GLY A 37 9.68 11.03 -16.99
C GLY A 37 10.50 9.87 -17.53
N ARG A 38 11.27 9.13 -16.71
CA ARG A 38 12.24 8.12 -17.19
C ARG A 38 11.93 6.69 -16.78
N THR A 39 10.98 6.50 -15.88
CA THR A 39 10.48 5.19 -15.48
C THR A 39 8.98 5.17 -15.55
N GLY A 40 8.40 4.01 -15.81
CA GLY A 40 6.96 3.89 -15.93
C GLY A 40 6.49 2.47 -15.80
N SER A 41 5.20 2.27 -16.03
CA SER A 41 4.65 0.94 -16.25
C SER A 41 3.52 0.99 -17.24
N ILE A 42 3.38 -0.09 -18.00
CA ILE A 42 2.20 -0.37 -18.82
C ILE A 42 1.56 -1.64 -18.27
N ALA A 43 0.26 -1.60 -18.05
CA ALA A 43 -0.56 -2.75 -17.73
C ALA A 43 -1.55 -3.02 -18.87
N VAL A 44 -1.79 -4.29 -19.15
CA VAL A 44 -2.70 -4.77 -20.21
C VAL A 44 -3.48 -5.98 -19.72
N PHE A 45 -4.60 -6.25 -20.39
CA PHE A 45 -5.38 -7.47 -20.23
C PHE A 45 -5.12 -8.43 -21.39
N VAL A 46 -4.77 -9.68 -21.07
CA VAL A 46 -4.42 -10.70 -22.06
C VAL A 46 -5.22 -11.97 -21.82
N GLU A 47 -5.86 -12.48 -22.87
CA GLU A 47 -6.42 -13.82 -22.85
C GLU A 47 -5.31 -14.86 -23.08
N ALA A 48 -5.13 -15.77 -22.13
CA ALA A 48 -4.17 -16.86 -22.24
C ALA A 48 -4.57 -18.07 -21.37
N ASP A 49 -3.99 -19.22 -21.68
CA ASP A 49 -4.26 -20.49 -20.99
C ASP A 49 -3.29 -20.77 -19.85
N SER A 50 -2.24 -19.95 -19.69
CA SER A 50 -1.29 -20.05 -18.59
C SER A 50 -0.67 -18.71 -18.24
N LEU A 51 -0.15 -18.60 -17.01
CA LEU A 51 0.57 -17.41 -16.53
C LEU A 51 1.74 -17.05 -17.45
N LEU A 52 2.54 -18.05 -17.85
CA LEU A 52 3.74 -17.80 -18.66
C LEU A 52 3.36 -17.31 -20.05
N HIS A 53 2.35 -17.91 -20.69
CA HIS A 53 1.85 -17.44 -21.98
C HIS A 53 1.31 -16.00 -21.88
N ALA A 54 0.53 -15.67 -20.85
CA ALA A 54 0.06 -14.31 -20.63
C ALA A 54 1.22 -13.30 -20.49
N ALA A 55 2.24 -13.67 -19.71
CA ALA A 55 3.42 -12.84 -19.50
C ALA A 55 4.23 -12.62 -20.78
N GLU A 56 4.44 -13.68 -21.56
CA GLU A 56 5.15 -13.60 -22.85
C GLU A 56 4.39 -12.75 -23.87
N THR A 57 3.07 -12.96 -24.01
CA THR A 57 2.23 -12.18 -24.92
C THR A 57 2.22 -10.69 -24.55
N ALA A 58 2.02 -10.36 -23.27
CA ALA A 58 2.05 -8.98 -22.80
C ALA A 58 3.44 -8.34 -22.99
N HIS A 59 4.51 -9.09 -22.69
CA HIS A 59 5.87 -8.61 -22.84
C HIS A 59 6.18 -8.26 -24.29
N THR A 60 5.89 -9.17 -25.23
CA THR A 60 6.10 -8.94 -26.65
C THR A 60 5.32 -7.72 -27.13
N ALA A 61 4.02 -7.65 -26.84
CA ALA A 61 3.18 -6.54 -27.27
C ALA A 61 3.68 -5.19 -26.74
N VAL A 62 4.04 -5.11 -25.45
CA VAL A 62 4.52 -3.87 -24.83
C VAL A 62 5.88 -3.44 -25.36
N VAL A 63 6.82 -4.37 -25.55
CA VAL A 63 8.15 -4.04 -26.09
C VAL A 63 8.04 -3.59 -27.55
N GLU A 64 7.19 -4.24 -28.35
CA GLU A 64 6.94 -3.82 -29.73
C GLU A 64 6.30 -2.43 -29.80
N ALA A 65 5.36 -2.13 -28.89
CA ALA A 65 4.68 -0.84 -28.84
C ALA A 65 5.59 0.31 -28.34
N CYS A 66 6.48 0.04 -27.39
CA CYS A 66 7.37 1.07 -26.83
C CYS A 66 8.71 1.21 -27.59
N GLY A 67 9.16 0.18 -28.30
CA GLY A 67 10.48 0.18 -28.94
C GLY A 67 11.63 -0.01 -27.95
N ASP A 68 12.59 0.93 -27.92
CA ASP A 68 13.84 0.81 -27.16
C ASP A 68 13.65 1.13 -25.66
N VAL A 69 13.05 0.17 -24.94
CA VAL A 69 12.82 0.23 -23.49
C VAL A 69 13.49 -0.91 -22.76
N THR A 70 13.85 -0.66 -21.49
CA THR A 70 14.31 -1.73 -20.60
C THR A 70 13.18 -2.18 -19.70
N VAL A 71 12.76 -3.44 -19.83
CA VAL A 71 11.83 -4.08 -18.91
C VAL A 71 12.55 -4.41 -17.59
N ALA A 72 12.18 -3.70 -16.53
CA ALA A 72 12.77 -3.84 -15.20
C ALA A 72 11.98 -4.81 -14.28
N GLY A 73 10.78 -5.20 -14.67
CA GLY A 73 9.95 -6.13 -13.93
C GLY A 73 8.66 -6.47 -14.66
N LEU A 74 8.07 -7.60 -14.29
CA LEU A 74 6.80 -8.08 -14.83
C LEU A 74 5.99 -8.71 -13.69
N GLU A 75 4.71 -8.37 -13.62
CA GLU A 75 3.74 -8.98 -12.71
C GLU A 75 2.54 -9.45 -13.53
N ALA A 76 2.21 -10.74 -13.43
CA ALA A 76 1.04 -11.32 -14.08
C ALA A 76 0.14 -11.96 -13.01
N ARG A 77 -1.16 -11.70 -13.10
CA ARG A 77 -2.16 -12.27 -12.19
C ARG A 77 -3.49 -12.50 -12.90
N PRO A 78 -4.31 -13.47 -12.45
CA PRO A 78 -5.68 -13.61 -12.90
C PRO A 78 -6.47 -12.31 -12.79
N GLU A 79 -7.34 -12.01 -13.76
CA GLU A 79 -8.22 -10.85 -13.74
C GLU A 79 -9.06 -10.77 -12.44
N GLY A 80 -9.65 -11.89 -12.03
CA GLY A 80 -10.45 -11.94 -10.80
C GLY A 80 -9.66 -11.59 -9.54
N GLU A 81 -8.38 -12.00 -9.47
CA GLU A 81 -7.50 -11.64 -8.35
C GLU A 81 -7.11 -10.16 -8.39
N PHE A 82 -6.85 -9.61 -9.59
CA PHE A 82 -6.59 -8.19 -9.77
C PHE A 82 -7.76 -7.33 -9.26
N PHE A 83 -8.99 -7.62 -9.68
CA PHE A 83 -10.15 -6.87 -9.23
C PHE A 83 -10.41 -7.05 -7.72
N ALA A 84 -10.21 -8.25 -7.18
CA ALA A 84 -10.32 -8.47 -5.74
C ALA A 84 -9.30 -7.66 -4.92
N ASP A 85 -8.11 -7.42 -5.46
CA ASP A 85 -7.09 -6.56 -4.83
C ASP A 85 -7.44 -5.06 -4.91
N LEU A 86 -8.13 -4.60 -5.97
CA LEU A 86 -8.58 -3.21 -6.08
C LEU A 86 -9.58 -2.83 -4.97
N ASP A 87 -10.36 -3.79 -4.49
CA ASP A 87 -11.29 -3.60 -3.37
C ASP A 87 -10.60 -3.59 -2.00
N ARG A 88 -9.30 -3.91 -1.92
CA ARG A 88 -8.56 -3.88 -0.66
C ARG A 88 -8.09 -2.46 -0.35
N PRO A 89 -8.27 -1.96 0.89
CA PRO A 89 -7.74 -0.66 1.29
C PRO A 89 -6.22 -0.59 1.07
N LEU A 90 -5.79 0.35 0.23
CA LEU A 90 -4.36 0.61 -0.06
C LEU A 90 -3.55 0.95 1.19
N PHE A 91 -4.20 1.56 2.18
CA PHE A 91 -3.57 1.93 3.44
C PHE A 91 -4.11 1.04 4.55
N PRO A 92 -3.23 0.52 5.43
CA PRO A 92 -3.71 -0.20 6.60
C PRO A 92 -4.60 0.74 7.43
N PRO A 93 -5.63 0.20 8.10
CA PRO A 93 -6.49 1.01 8.94
C PRO A 93 -5.64 1.72 10.01
N VAL A 94 -5.88 3.01 10.18
CA VAL A 94 -5.18 3.85 11.14
C VAL A 94 -6.12 4.37 12.22
N VAL A 95 -5.56 4.70 13.37
CA VAL A 95 -6.29 5.22 14.53
C VAL A 95 -5.56 6.40 15.15
N GLY A 96 -6.31 7.33 15.74
CA GLY A 96 -5.77 8.43 16.53
C GLY A 96 -5.78 8.14 18.03
N TYR A 97 -5.29 9.08 18.83
CA TYR A 97 -5.21 8.90 20.28
C TYR A 97 -6.54 8.61 20.99
N ALA A 98 -7.67 9.02 20.41
CA ALA A 98 -8.98 8.78 21.00
C ALA A 98 -9.37 7.30 20.92
N GLU A 99 -9.20 6.65 19.77
CA GLU A 99 -9.50 5.21 19.64
C GLU A 99 -8.50 4.38 20.44
N ILE A 100 -7.22 4.77 20.47
CA ILE A 100 -6.20 4.08 21.29
C ILE A 100 -6.57 4.17 22.78
N ALA A 101 -7.03 5.33 23.25
CA ALA A 101 -7.46 5.54 24.63
C ALA A 101 -8.62 4.62 25.00
N LYS A 102 -9.62 4.53 24.11
CA LYS A 102 -10.77 3.63 24.25
C LYS A 102 -10.33 2.17 24.31
N ALA A 103 -9.45 1.74 23.40
CA ALA A 103 -8.95 0.36 23.36
C ALA A 103 -8.11 0.00 24.60
N ALA A 104 -7.34 0.94 25.12
CA ALA A 104 -6.47 0.75 26.29
C ALA A 104 -7.18 1.00 27.64
N GLY A 105 -8.45 1.41 27.64
CA GLY A 105 -9.21 1.70 28.87
C GLY A 105 -8.65 2.86 29.69
N VAL A 106 -8.03 3.86 29.05
CA VAL A 106 -7.43 5.04 29.71
C VAL A 106 -7.90 6.35 29.09
N SER A 107 -7.61 7.48 29.71
CA SER A 107 -7.94 8.79 29.15
C SER A 107 -7.06 9.17 27.95
N ARG A 108 -7.57 10.03 27.07
CA ARG A 108 -6.80 10.58 25.93
C ARG A 108 -5.54 11.32 26.38
N GLN A 109 -5.60 12.03 27.51
CA GLN A 109 -4.44 12.70 28.11
C GLN A 109 -3.37 11.67 28.53
N ARG A 110 -3.80 10.54 29.11
CA ARG A 110 -2.88 9.46 29.48
C ARG A 110 -2.20 8.84 28.26
N ILE A 111 -2.93 8.65 27.16
CA ILE A 111 -2.33 8.18 25.90
C ILE A 111 -1.28 9.15 25.38
N ARG A 112 -1.52 10.47 25.41
CA ARG A 112 -0.52 11.46 24.99
C ARG A 112 0.78 11.37 25.79
N GLN A 113 0.69 11.09 27.09
CA GLN A 113 1.87 10.86 27.94
C GLN A 113 2.59 9.56 27.57
N LEU A 114 1.83 8.49 27.31
CA LEU A 114 2.38 7.18 26.94
C LEU A 114 2.98 7.17 25.54
N ALA A 115 2.53 8.05 24.64
CA ALA A 115 3.07 8.20 23.30
C ALA A 115 4.56 8.61 23.29
N ALA A 116 5.06 9.21 24.38
CA ALA A 116 6.47 9.55 24.55
C ALA A 116 7.31 8.41 25.17
N THR A 117 6.71 7.26 25.49
CA THR A 117 7.39 6.14 26.15
C THR A 117 7.85 5.08 25.15
N ALA A 118 8.94 4.38 25.49
CA ALA A 118 9.41 3.25 24.70
C ALA A 118 8.33 2.16 24.59
N GLY A 119 8.16 1.60 23.39
CA GLY A 119 7.18 0.56 23.10
C GLY A 119 5.79 1.07 22.70
N PHE A 120 5.51 2.38 22.75
CA PHE A 120 4.31 2.93 22.11
C PHE A 120 4.46 2.87 20.57
N PRO A 121 3.38 2.56 19.81
CA PRO A 121 3.46 2.48 18.35
C PRO A 121 3.98 3.77 17.70
N ALA A 122 4.79 3.63 16.66
CA ALA A 122 5.20 4.77 15.84
C ALA A 122 4.03 5.23 14.95
N PRO A 123 3.83 6.55 14.76
CA PRO A 123 2.83 7.05 13.84
C PRO A 123 3.27 6.84 12.39
N VAL A 124 2.32 6.45 11.53
CA VAL A 124 2.53 6.30 10.08
C VAL A 124 2.15 7.56 9.31
N ILE A 125 1.28 8.39 9.88
CA ILE A 125 0.87 9.67 9.28
C ILE A 125 0.91 10.74 10.37
N LYS A 126 1.51 11.89 10.06
CA LYS A 126 1.46 13.09 10.92
C LYS A 126 0.60 14.13 10.22
N THR A 127 -0.58 14.41 10.78
CA THR A 127 -1.51 15.42 10.27
C THR A 127 -1.54 16.64 11.19
N ALA A 128 -2.10 17.76 10.74
CA ALA A 128 -2.33 18.94 11.57
C ALA A 128 -3.26 18.65 12.77
N ALA A 129 -4.21 17.72 12.63
CA ALA A 129 -5.12 17.30 13.70
C ALA A 129 -4.47 16.32 14.71
N GLY A 130 -3.34 15.74 14.35
CA GLY A 130 -2.57 14.81 15.19
C GLY A 130 -2.01 13.61 14.43
N PRO A 131 -1.18 12.80 15.11
CA PRO A 131 -0.61 11.59 14.55
C PRO A 131 -1.65 10.47 14.42
N LEU A 132 -1.52 9.67 13.36
CA LEU A 132 -2.27 8.44 13.13
C LEU A 132 -1.31 7.25 13.19
N PHE A 133 -1.76 6.20 13.87
CA PHE A 133 -1.00 4.99 14.17
C PHE A 133 -1.62 3.79 13.47
N PRO A 134 -0.84 2.77 13.08
CA PRO A 134 -1.40 1.53 12.56
C PRO A 134 -2.35 0.91 13.60
N LYS A 135 -3.60 0.65 13.22
CA LYS A 135 -4.63 0.12 14.12
C LYS A 135 -4.17 -1.18 14.79
N ALA A 136 -3.62 -2.11 14.02
CA ALA A 136 -3.12 -3.39 14.54
C ALA A 136 -2.03 -3.22 15.61
N ALA A 137 -1.08 -2.31 15.39
CA ALA A 137 0.00 -2.03 16.35
C ALA A 137 -0.54 -1.38 17.63
N ALA A 138 -1.49 -0.45 17.49
CA ALA A 138 -2.12 0.21 18.63
C ALA A 138 -2.97 -0.75 19.48
N GLU A 139 -3.74 -1.63 18.85
CA GLU A 139 -4.51 -2.66 19.55
C GLU A 139 -3.59 -3.68 20.24
N GLN A 140 -2.51 -4.09 19.57
CA GLN A 140 -1.53 -4.99 20.17
C GLN A 140 -0.88 -4.35 21.40
N TRP A 141 -0.46 -3.10 21.30
CA TRP A 141 0.08 -2.34 22.43
C TRP A 141 -0.93 -2.21 23.57
N ALA A 142 -2.20 -1.92 23.25
CA ALA A 142 -3.26 -1.80 24.25
C ALA A 142 -3.47 -3.11 25.02
N ARG A 143 -3.40 -4.26 24.33
CA ARG A 143 -3.51 -5.60 24.95
C ARG A 143 -2.32 -5.97 25.82
N THR A 144 -1.10 -5.69 25.37
CA THR A 144 0.13 -6.15 26.05
C THR A 144 0.63 -5.19 27.12
N ARG A 145 0.08 -3.99 27.18
CA ARG A 145 0.41 -3.02 28.21
C ARG A 145 0.03 -3.56 29.59
N GLN A 146 1.03 -3.91 30.39
CA GLN A 146 0.85 -4.13 31.82
C GLN A 146 0.53 -2.79 32.49
N PRO A 147 -0.57 -2.64 33.25
CA PRO A 147 -0.76 -1.49 34.10
C PRO A 147 0.39 -1.47 35.11
N LYS A 148 1.15 -0.37 35.22
CA LYS A 148 1.98 -0.17 36.41
C LYS A 148 1.04 -0.22 37.62
N ALA A 149 1.27 -1.16 38.53
CA ALA A 149 0.53 -1.29 39.77
C ALA A 149 0.35 0.09 40.42
N GLY A 150 -0.88 0.44 40.76
CA GLY A 150 -1.20 1.76 41.31
C GLY A 150 -0.42 2.02 42.60
N ARG A 151 -0.12 3.30 42.87
CA ARG A 151 0.47 3.77 44.13
C ARG A 151 -0.38 3.26 45.30
N PRO A 152 0.19 2.59 46.33
CA PRO A 152 -0.58 2.13 47.47
C PRO A 152 -1.29 3.32 48.13
N LYS A 153 -2.59 3.16 48.43
CA LYS A 153 -3.35 4.14 49.21
C LYS A 153 -2.63 4.29 50.56
N GLN A 154 -2.20 5.50 50.90
CA GLN A 154 -1.66 5.76 52.23
C GLN A 154 -2.73 5.41 53.26
N ALA A 155 -2.41 4.48 54.15
CA ALA A 155 -3.25 4.17 55.30
C ALA A 155 -3.30 5.42 56.18
N SER A 156 -4.49 5.96 56.36
CA SER A 156 -4.79 6.97 57.38
C SER A 156 -4.73 6.29 58.75
N THR A 157 -3.64 6.51 59.48
CA THR A 157 -3.51 6.13 60.88
C THR A 157 -4.29 7.11 61.75
N SER A 158 -5.23 6.59 62.53
CA SER A 158 -5.94 7.29 63.62
C SER A 158 -5.05 7.51 64.83
#